data_AF-A0A2M8G9Y2-F1
#
_entry.id   AF-A0A2M8G9Y2-F1
#
_cell.length_a   1.000
_cell.length_b   1.000
_cell.length_c   1.000
_cell.angle_alpha   90.00
_cell.angle_beta   90.00
_cell.angle_gamma   90.00
#
_symmetry.space_group_name_H-M   'P 1'
#
loop_
_entity.id
_entity.type
_entity.pdbx_description
1 polymer ?
#
loop_
_entity_poly.entity_id
_entity_poly.type
_entity_poly.pdbx_seq_one_letter_code
_entity_poly.pdbx_strand_id
1 'polypeptide(L)'
;MLISSSNDAAFAFAEEFDNNFNGDFVSLMSRKAKEIGLTQTYFLNATGLDLSKNTSGAYGSAKDIAKLLLYIAKKDSSLMEATRLESINLHGWEFQNTNRVIEDLPGFIAGKTGFSDLAGSNLAVVVDNGFNRPFVIVVLGSTIDGRFNDIKNLFNAAVAETEN
;
A
#
# COMPACT_ATOMS: atom_id res chain seq x y z
N MET A 1 2.39 -11.90 1.03
CA MET A 1 1.43 -10.79 1.21
C MET A 1 1.90 -9.51 0.52
N LEU A 2 2.96 -8.84 1.00
CA LEU A 2 3.29 -7.48 0.57
C LEU A 2 3.82 -7.34 -0.87
N ILE A 3 4.68 -8.25 -1.33
CA ILE A 3 5.31 -8.19 -2.66
C ILE A 3 4.32 -8.47 -3.80
N SER A 4 3.62 -9.60 -3.72
CA SER A 4 2.70 -10.09 -4.76
C SER A 4 1.26 -9.65 -4.57
N SER A 5 0.95 -8.87 -3.53
CA SER A 5 -0.43 -8.52 -3.18
C SER A 5 -1.35 -9.73 -2.93
N SER A 6 -0.81 -10.83 -2.39
CA SER A 6 -1.58 -12.06 -2.16
C SER A 6 -2.68 -11.85 -1.12
N ASN A 7 -3.93 -11.95 -1.58
CA ASN A 7 -5.13 -11.94 -0.73
C ASN A 7 -5.19 -13.16 0.19
N ASP A 8 -4.81 -14.34 -0.32
CA ASP A 8 -4.79 -15.58 0.46
C ASP A 8 -3.85 -15.45 1.67
N ALA A 9 -2.67 -14.86 1.48
CA ALA A 9 -1.74 -14.63 2.58
C ALA A 9 -2.28 -13.61 3.60
N ALA A 10 -3.01 -12.58 3.14
CA ALA A 10 -3.63 -11.59 4.04
C ALA A 10 -4.82 -12.20 4.81
N PHE A 11 -5.63 -13.03 4.15
CA PHE A 11 -6.74 -13.76 4.76
C PHE A 11 -6.21 -14.75 5.81
N ALA A 12 -5.24 -15.59 5.45
CA ALA A 12 -4.66 -16.57 6.37
C ALA A 12 -4.03 -15.90 7.60
N PHE A 13 -3.38 -14.75 7.42
CA PHE A 13 -2.83 -13.98 8.54
C PHE A 13 -3.94 -13.49 9.49
N ALA A 14 -5.04 -12.95 8.94
CA ALA A 14 -6.16 -12.45 9.74
C ALA A 14 -6.89 -13.60 10.45
N GLU A 15 -7.14 -14.72 9.76
CA GLU A 15 -7.79 -15.91 10.33
C GLU A 15 -6.94 -16.53 11.45
N GLU A 16 -5.63 -16.67 11.24
CA GLU A 16 -4.71 -17.18 12.25
C GLU A 16 -4.65 -16.27 13.48
N PHE A 17 -4.69 -14.94 13.27
CA PHE A 17 -4.79 -13.99 14.37
C PHE A 17 -6.09 -14.18 15.16
N ASP A 18 -7.23 -14.24 14.47
CA ASP A 18 -8.53 -14.36 15.11
C ASP A 18 -8.67 -15.67 15.90
N ASN A 19 -8.16 -16.78 15.35
CA ASN A 19 -8.13 -18.09 16.03
C ASN A 19 -7.25 -18.08 17.28
N ASN A 20 -6.05 -17.50 17.20
CA ASN A 20 -5.09 -17.53 18.32
C ASN A 20 -5.43 -16.55 19.44
N PHE A 21 -6.08 -15.43 19.12
CA PHE A 21 -6.37 -14.37 20.08
C PHE A 21 -7.85 -14.23 20.42
N ASN A 22 -8.72 -15.11 19.88
CA ASN A 22 -10.18 -15.00 19.96
C ASN A 22 -10.64 -13.57 19.60
N GLY A 23 -10.08 -13.07 18.49
CA GLY A 23 -10.10 -11.67 18.10
C GLY A 23 -11.01 -11.37 16.92
N ASP A 24 -11.02 -10.08 16.55
CA ASP A 24 -11.55 -9.59 15.28
C ASP A 24 -10.50 -8.64 14.68
N PHE A 25 -9.72 -9.17 13.74
CA PHE A 25 -8.62 -8.47 13.10
C PHE A 25 -9.10 -7.21 12.34
N VAL A 26 -10.27 -7.27 11.70
CA VAL A 26 -10.85 -6.12 10.97
C VAL A 26 -11.23 -5.00 11.95
N SER A 27 -11.77 -5.34 13.11
CA SER A 27 -12.01 -4.38 14.19
C SER A 27 -10.71 -3.74 14.70
N LEU A 28 -9.60 -4.49 14.77
CA LEU A 28 -8.30 -3.95 15.15
C LEU A 28 -7.74 -3.01 14.08
N MET A 29 -7.86 -3.35 12.79
CA MET A 29 -7.50 -2.46 11.68
C MET A 29 -8.27 -1.14 11.77
N SER A 30 -9.58 -1.22 12.00
CA SER A 30 -10.46 -0.05 12.13
C SER A 30 -10.13 0.80 13.37
N ARG A 31 -9.77 0.15 14.49
CA ARG A 31 -9.30 0.84 15.70
C ARG A 31 -7.99 1.56 15.43
N LYS A 32 -7.02 0.90 14.80
CA LYS A 32 -5.73 1.49 14.44
C LYS A 32 -5.91 2.69 13.51
N ALA A 33 -6.79 2.59 12.51
CA ALA A 33 -7.12 3.69 11.61
C ALA A 33 -7.60 4.93 12.38
N LYS A 34 -8.49 4.75 13.37
CA LYS A 34 -8.94 5.84 14.25
C LYS A 34 -7.81 6.41 15.09
N GLU A 35 -7.01 5.54 15.73
CA GLU A 35 -5.88 5.94 16.58
C GLU A 35 -4.85 6.80 15.84
N ILE A 36 -4.60 6.54 14.56
CA ILE A 36 -3.64 7.29 13.75
C ILE A 36 -4.29 8.39 12.87
N GLY A 37 -5.58 8.67 13.09
CA GLY A 37 -6.28 9.79 12.46
C GLY A 37 -6.62 9.61 10.97
N LEU A 38 -6.92 8.38 10.55
CA LEU A 38 -7.43 8.06 9.21
C LEU A 38 -8.96 8.22 9.17
N THR A 39 -9.43 9.46 9.08
CA THR A 39 -10.84 9.82 9.27
C THR A 39 -11.76 9.42 8.11
N GLN A 40 -11.20 9.05 6.96
CA GLN A 40 -11.92 8.63 5.76
C GLN A 40 -11.59 7.18 5.38
N THR A 41 -11.03 6.40 6.31
CA THR A 41 -10.63 5.00 6.07
C THR A 41 -11.50 4.04 6.84
N TYR A 42 -12.04 3.04 6.13
CA TYR A 42 -12.94 2.01 6.67
C TYR A 42 -12.59 0.66 6.07
N PHE A 43 -12.46 -0.38 6.90
CA PHE A 43 -12.15 -1.74 6.45
C PHE A 43 -13.37 -2.64 6.68
N LEU A 44 -13.79 -3.37 5.65
CA LEU A 44 -14.83 -4.39 5.74
C LEU A 44 -14.25 -5.81 5.73
N ASN A 45 -13.01 -5.97 5.28
CA ASN A 45 -12.24 -7.20 5.37
C ASN A 45 -10.73 -6.89 5.45
N ALA A 46 -9.92 -7.92 5.68
CA ALA A 46 -8.46 -7.78 5.83
C ALA A 46 -7.70 -7.66 4.50
N THR A 47 -8.32 -8.03 3.37
CA THR A 47 -7.65 -8.13 2.07
C THR A 47 -7.85 -6.91 1.18
N GLY A 48 -8.93 -6.16 1.40
CA GLY A 48 -9.40 -5.08 0.53
C GLY A 48 -10.22 -5.56 -0.68
N LEU A 49 -10.43 -6.87 -0.85
CA LEU A 49 -11.18 -7.43 -1.98
C LEU A 49 -12.65 -6.98 -1.93
N ASP A 50 -13.22 -6.64 -3.09
CA ASP A 50 -14.64 -6.30 -3.19
C ASP A 50 -15.52 -7.44 -2.63
N LEU A 51 -16.47 -7.10 -1.77
CA LEU A 51 -17.42 -8.05 -1.18
C LEU A 51 -18.56 -8.38 -2.13
N SER A 52 -18.88 -7.46 -3.04
CA SER A 52 -19.87 -7.64 -4.08
C SER A 52 -19.59 -6.69 -5.25
N LYS A 53 -20.37 -6.80 -6.33
CA LYS A 53 -20.29 -5.89 -7.49
C LYS A 53 -20.53 -4.41 -7.15
N ASN A 54 -21.07 -4.12 -5.97
CA ASN A 54 -21.40 -2.75 -5.52
C ASN A 54 -20.82 -2.42 -4.13
N THR A 55 -20.01 -3.29 -3.54
CA THR A 55 -19.50 -3.13 -2.18
C THR A 55 -18.01 -3.41 -2.15
N SER A 56 -17.20 -2.38 -1.95
CA SER A 56 -15.74 -2.50 -1.83
C SER A 56 -15.35 -3.12 -0.49
N GLY A 57 -14.22 -3.83 -0.45
CA GLY A 57 -13.69 -4.40 0.80
C GLY A 57 -13.11 -3.37 1.76
N ALA A 58 -12.77 -2.19 1.25
CA ALA A 58 -12.31 -1.06 2.04
C ALA A 58 -12.62 0.27 1.32
N TYR A 59 -12.67 1.33 2.12
CA TYR A 59 -12.81 2.71 1.66
C TYR A 59 -11.66 3.53 2.23
N GLY A 60 -11.20 4.53 1.49
CA GLY A 60 -10.05 5.34 1.88
C GLY A 60 -9.96 6.63 1.08
N SER A 61 -8.96 7.45 1.41
CA SER A 61 -8.61 8.65 0.66
C SER A 61 -7.11 8.72 0.44
N ALA A 62 -6.67 9.42 -0.61
CA ALA A 62 -5.24 9.59 -0.91
C ALA A 62 -4.48 10.16 0.31
N LYS A 63 -5.10 11.13 1.01
CA LYS A 63 -4.54 11.74 2.23
C LYS A 63 -4.35 10.73 3.36
N ASP A 64 -5.31 9.84 3.59
CA ASP A 64 -5.21 8.88 4.68
C ASP A 64 -4.25 7.73 4.36
N ILE A 65 -4.21 7.27 3.11
CA ILE A 65 -3.18 6.31 2.67
C ILE A 65 -1.78 6.92 2.80
N ALA A 66 -1.62 8.21 2.49
CA ALA A 66 -0.35 8.90 2.69
C ALA A 66 0.06 8.95 4.17
N LYS A 67 -0.89 9.29 5.07
CA LYS A 67 -0.65 9.24 6.52
C LYS A 67 -0.29 7.83 7.01
N LEU A 68 -0.96 6.79 6.50
CA LEU A 68 -0.70 5.41 6.87
C LEU A 68 0.73 5.00 6.50
N LEU A 69 1.17 5.26 5.27
CA LEU A 69 2.54 4.97 4.85
C LEU A 69 3.59 5.74 5.66
N LEU A 70 3.36 7.04 5.92
CA LEU A 70 4.23 7.83 6.79
C LEU A 70 4.27 7.28 8.23
N TYR A 71 3.13 6.84 8.76
CA TYR A 71 3.06 6.23 10.07
C TYR A 71 3.92 4.96 10.14
N ILE A 72 3.77 4.06 9.16
CA ILE A 72 4.56 2.82 9.08
C ILE A 72 6.05 3.15 8.96
N ALA A 73 6.42 4.03 8.03
CA ALA A 73 7.83 4.41 7.81
C ALA A 73 8.48 5.01 9.07
N LYS A 74 7.74 5.79 9.87
CA LYS A 74 8.23 6.35 11.13
C LYS A 74 8.25 5.35 12.28
N LYS A 75 7.31 4.42 12.30
CA LYS A 75 7.16 3.45 13.39
C LYS A 75 8.18 2.33 13.28
N ASP A 76 8.28 1.75 12.09
CA ASP A 76 9.22 0.68 11.73
C ASP A 76 9.22 0.50 10.21
N SER A 77 10.25 1.01 9.54
CA SER A 77 10.40 0.90 8.09
C SER A 77 10.72 -0.52 7.61
N SER A 78 11.20 -1.41 8.50
CA SER A 78 11.50 -2.80 8.14
C SER A 78 10.24 -3.59 7.74
N LEU A 79 9.07 -3.17 8.24
CA LEU A 79 7.77 -3.75 7.85
C LEU A 79 7.47 -3.64 6.36
N MET A 80 8.12 -2.72 5.64
CA MET A 80 7.92 -2.51 4.21
C MET A 80 9.12 -2.95 3.37
N GLU A 81 10.16 -3.52 3.97
CA GLU A 81 11.41 -3.88 3.27
C GLU A 81 11.16 -4.79 2.06
N ALA A 82 10.28 -5.78 2.21
CA ALA A 82 9.93 -6.70 1.13
C ALA A 82 9.30 -6.01 -0.09
N THR A 83 8.76 -4.79 0.06
CA THR A 83 8.17 -4.03 -1.05
C THR A 83 9.22 -3.40 -1.98
N ARG A 84 10.50 -3.43 -1.59
CA ARG A 84 11.65 -2.94 -2.37
C ARG A 84 12.21 -3.97 -3.33
N LEU A 85 11.92 -5.24 -3.10
CA LEU A 85 12.44 -6.33 -3.93
C LEU A 85 11.62 -6.43 -5.21
N GLU A 86 12.27 -6.69 -6.34
CA GLU A 86 11.59 -7.01 -7.60
C GLU A 86 10.86 -8.35 -7.54
N SER A 87 11.49 -9.34 -6.90
CA SER A 87 10.89 -10.63 -6.66
C SER A 87 11.40 -11.25 -5.36
N ILE A 88 10.71 -12.26 -4.86
CA ILE A 88 11.17 -13.11 -3.77
C ILE A 88 10.90 -14.58 -4.13
N ASN A 89 11.86 -15.45 -3.83
CA ASN A 89 11.64 -16.89 -3.90
C ASN A 89 11.29 -17.42 -2.51
N LEU A 90 10.12 -18.06 -2.38
CA LEU A 90 9.70 -18.72 -1.16
C LEU A 90 9.36 -20.17 -1.49
N HIS A 91 10.08 -21.11 -0.88
CA HIS A 91 9.88 -22.55 -1.06
C HIS A 91 9.89 -23.01 -2.53
N GLY A 92 10.77 -22.42 -3.36
CA GLY A 92 10.88 -22.75 -4.78
C GLY A 92 9.87 -22.02 -5.68
N TRP A 93 8.95 -21.24 -5.12
CA TRP A 93 8.00 -20.42 -5.86
C TRP A 93 8.49 -18.99 -5.93
N GLU A 94 8.55 -18.43 -7.14
CA GLU A 94 8.91 -17.03 -7.35
C GLU A 94 7.68 -16.13 -7.33
N PHE A 95 7.73 -15.08 -6.53
CA PHE A 95 6.68 -14.07 -6.41
C PHE A 95 7.21 -12.73 -6.88
N GLN A 96 6.63 -12.22 -7.96
CA GLN A 96 6.98 -10.92 -8.53
C GLN A 96 6.32 -9.78 -7.76
N ASN A 97 7.02 -8.66 -7.68
CA ASN A 97 6.46 -7.42 -7.15
C ASN A 97 5.47 -6.84 -8.14
N THR A 98 4.31 -6.49 -7.61
CA THR A 98 3.26 -5.83 -8.39
C THR A 98 3.58 -4.39 -8.75
N ASN A 99 4.50 -3.74 -8.00
CA ASN A 99 5.01 -2.42 -8.32
C ASN A 99 6.15 -2.52 -9.34
N ARG A 100 5.90 -2.04 -10.56
CA ARG A 100 6.85 -2.10 -11.69
C ARG A 100 7.64 -0.82 -11.92
N VAL A 101 7.50 0.19 -11.05
CA VAL A 101 8.19 1.49 -11.19
C VAL A 101 9.25 1.72 -10.12
N ILE A 102 9.73 0.65 -9.46
CA ILE A 102 10.75 0.78 -8.42
C ILE A 102 12.02 1.41 -9.00
N GLU A 103 12.47 0.95 -10.16
CA GLU A 103 13.67 1.47 -10.84
C GLU A 103 13.49 2.91 -11.36
N ASP A 104 12.26 3.30 -11.69
CA ASP A 104 11.92 4.65 -12.18
C ASP A 104 11.88 5.70 -11.05
N LEU A 105 11.97 5.28 -9.78
CA LEU A 105 11.83 6.15 -8.61
C LEU A 105 13.12 6.13 -7.77
N PRO A 106 14.13 6.93 -8.12
CA PRO A 106 15.33 7.10 -7.30
C PRO A 106 14.98 7.39 -5.84
N GLY A 107 15.58 6.62 -4.93
CA GLY A 107 15.30 6.74 -3.51
C GLY A 107 13.98 6.10 -3.05
N PHE A 108 13.43 5.16 -3.82
CA PHE A 108 12.27 4.37 -3.41
C PHE A 108 12.50 3.68 -2.05
N ILE A 109 11.60 3.93 -1.10
CA ILE A 109 11.66 3.35 0.25
C ILE A 109 10.67 2.20 0.39
N ALA A 110 9.43 2.41 -0.08
CA ALA A 110 8.36 1.46 0.08
C ALA A 110 7.18 1.76 -0.84
N GLY A 111 6.32 0.79 -1.09
CA GLY A 111 5.10 1.04 -1.82
C GLY A 111 4.13 -0.13 -1.82
N LYS A 112 2.90 0.15 -2.25
CA LYS A 112 1.88 -0.87 -2.40
C LYS A 112 0.93 -0.52 -3.55
N THR A 113 0.69 -1.51 -4.41
CA THR A 113 -0.35 -1.48 -5.45
C THR A 113 -1.70 -1.93 -4.88
N GLY A 114 -2.78 -1.53 -5.54
CA GLY A 114 -4.11 -2.11 -5.33
C GLY A 114 -4.89 -2.16 -6.64
N PHE A 115 -5.78 -3.13 -6.77
CA PHE A 115 -6.72 -3.20 -7.88
C PHE A 115 -7.99 -3.95 -7.45
N SER A 116 -9.15 -3.40 -7.78
CA SER A 116 -10.43 -4.10 -7.79
C SER A 116 -11.34 -3.49 -8.85
N ASP A 117 -12.43 -4.18 -9.19
CA ASP A 117 -13.38 -3.69 -10.19
C ASP A 117 -14.00 -2.35 -9.76
N LEU A 118 -14.25 -2.17 -8.46
CA LEU A 118 -14.81 -0.94 -7.91
C LEU A 118 -13.77 0.16 -7.69
N ALA A 119 -12.54 -0.19 -7.31
CA ALA A 119 -11.52 0.77 -6.93
C ALA A 119 -10.67 1.27 -8.11
N GLY A 120 -10.71 0.58 -9.25
CA GLY A 120 -9.74 0.77 -10.32
C GLY A 120 -8.31 0.45 -9.84
N SER A 121 -7.32 1.01 -10.51
CA SER A 121 -5.91 0.77 -10.23
C SER A 121 -5.31 1.84 -9.31
N ASN A 122 -4.76 1.39 -8.19
CA ASN A 122 -4.19 2.24 -7.15
C ASN A 122 -2.70 1.97 -6.99
N LEU A 123 -1.94 2.98 -6.59
CA LEU A 123 -0.54 2.86 -6.18
C LEU A 123 -0.19 3.96 -5.19
N ALA A 124 0.47 3.55 -4.10
CA ALA A 124 1.04 4.47 -3.13
C ALA A 124 2.52 4.13 -2.91
N VAL A 125 3.39 5.14 -2.90
CA VAL A 125 4.84 4.97 -2.77
C VAL A 125 5.42 6.00 -1.79
N VAL A 126 6.44 5.59 -1.05
CA VAL A 126 7.29 6.43 -0.20
C VAL A 126 8.64 6.55 -0.89
N VAL A 127 9.11 7.78 -1.09
CA VAL A 127 10.36 8.07 -1.79
C VAL A 127 11.13 9.13 -1.04
N ASP A 128 12.46 9.04 -1.03
CA ASP A 128 13.36 10.08 -0.54
C ASP A 128 14.41 10.40 -1.60
N ASN A 129 14.30 11.59 -2.20
CA ASN A 129 15.19 12.02 -3.28
C ASN A 129 16.54 12.56 -2.76
N GLY A 130 17.12 11.94 -1.74
CA GLY A 130 18.47 12.24 -1.23
C GLY A 130 18.58 13.43 -0.27
N PHE A 131 17.48 14.12 0.04
CA PHE A 131 17.47 15.27 0.97
C PHE A 131 17.12 14.88 2.41
N ASN A 132 17.00 13.59 2.71
CA ASN A 132 16.58 13.07 4.02
C ASN A 132 15.20 13.63 4.43
N ARG A 133 14.32 13.79 3.43
CA ARG A 133 12.96 14.34 3.55
C ARG A 133 12.01 13.48 2.73
N PRO A 134 11.68 12.27 3.22
CA PRO A 134 10.81 11.35 2.50
C PRO A 134 9.40 11.95 2.32
N PHE A 135 8.83 11.73 1.15
CA PHE A 135 7.46 12.13 0.81
C PHE A 135 6.67 10.93 0.27
N VAL A 136 5.34 11.06 0.26
CA VAL A 136 4.43 10.01 -0.21
C VAL A 136 3.65 10.50 -1.41
N ILE A 137 3.59 9.65 -2.44
CA ILE A 137 2.76 9.86 -3.61
C ILE A 137 1.66 8.81 -3.61
N VAL A 138 0.41 9.22 -3.80
CA VAL A 138 -0.74 8.31 -3.85
C VAL A 138 -1.59 8.61 -5.08
N VAL A 139 -1.81 7.58 -5.90
CA VAL A 139 -2.72 7.58 -7.04
C VAL A 139 -3.84 6.59 -6.76
N LEU A 140 -5.08 7.04 -6.90
CA LEU A 140 -6.29 6.23 -6.73
C LEU A 140 -7.14 6.28 -8.01
N GLY A 141 -7.78 5.16 -8.38
CA GLY A 141 -8.77 5.11 -9.45
C GLY A 141 -8.21 5.28 -10.87
N SER A 142 -6.94 4.96 -11.10
CA SER A 142 -6.34 5.02 -12.44
C SER A 142 -6.61 3.73 -13.24
N THR A 143 -6.13 3.68 -14.48
CA THR A 143 -6.12 2.44 -15.27
C THR A 143 -4.98 1.52 -14.80
N ILE A 144 -5.05 0.23 -15.16
CA ILE A 144 -4.07 -0.79 -14.73
C ILE A 144 -2.62 -0.34 -14.97
N ASP A 145 -2.35 0.20 -16.17
CA ASP A 145 -1.03 0.71 -16.54
C ASP A 145 -0.86 2.21 -16.23
N GLY A 146 -1.94 3.01 -16.26
CA GLY A 146 -1.91 4.45 -16.05
C GLY A 146 -1.30 4.86 -14.72
N ARG A 147 -1.62 4.13 -13.64
CA ARG A 147 -1.10 4.41 -12.28
C ARG A 147 0.42 4.56 -12.22
N PHE A 148 1.14 3.83 -13.06
CA PHE A 148 2.60 3.83 -13.07
C PHE A 148 3.14 5.12 -13.68
N ASN A 149 2.52 5.60 -14.77
CA ASN A 149 2.86 6.88 -15.37
C ASN A 149 2.41 8.05 -14.49
N ASP A 150 1.25 7.95 -13.85
CA ASP A 150 0.75 8.97 -12.92
C ASP A 150 1.73 9.18 -11.75
N ILE A 151 2.22 8.10 -11.15
CA ILE A 151 3.23 8.15 -10.08
C ILE A 151 4.53 8.80 -10.58
N LYS A 152 5.03 8.43 -11.76
CA LYS A 152 6.26 9.02 -12.33
C LYS A 152 6.10 10.52 -12.58
N ASN A 153 4.95 10.94 -13.11
CA ASN A 153 4.67 12.36 -13.35
C ASN A 153 4.61 13.16 -12.04
N LEU A 154 3.93 12.63 -11.02
CA LEU A 154 3.85 13.26 -9.70
C LEU A 154 5.22 13.28 -8.99
N PHE A 155 6.02 12.23 -9.15
CA PHE A 155 7.38 12.18 -8.61
C PHE A 155 8.24 13.28 -9.23
N ASN A 156 8.27 13.39 -10.56
CA ASN A 156 9.04 14.41 -11.26
C ASN A 156 8.60 15.83 -10.86
N ALA A 157 7.29 16.06 -10.70
CA ALA A 157 6.76 17.34 -10.23
C ALA A 157 7.21 17.65 -8.79
N ALA A 158 7.11 16.69 -7.88
CA ALA A 158 7.52 16.86 -6.49
C ALA A 158 9.03 17.13 -6.36
N VAL A 159 9.87 16.41 -7.11
CA VAL A 159 11.32 16.62 -7.12
C VAL A 159 11.66 18.04 -7.59
N ALA A 160 11.06 18.49 -8.70
CA ALA A 160 11.29 19.83 -9.23
C ALA A 160 10.90 20.95 -8.23
N GLU A 161 9.88 20.74 -7.41
CA GLU A 161 9.53 21.69 -6.34
C GLU A 161 10.55 21.68 -5.18
N THR A 162 11.17 20.54 -4.88
CA THR A 162 12.14 20.44 -3.76
C THR A 162 13.54 20.95 -4.07
N GLU A 163 13.88 21.12 -5.35
CA GLU A 163 15.18 21.66 -5.80
C GLU A 163 15.21 23.19 -5.92
N ASN A 164 14.05 23.85 -5.82
CA ASN A 164 13.91 25.31 -5.81
C ASN A 164 13.82 25.88 -4.39
#